data_AF-A0A958TDA0-F1
#
_entry.id   AF-A0A958TDA0-F1
#
_cell.length_a   1.000
_cell.length_b   1.000
_cell.length_c   1.000
_cell.angle_alpha   90.00
_cell.angle_beta   90.00
_cell.angle_gamma   90.00
#
_symmetry.space_group_name_H-M   'P 1'
#
loop_
_entity.id
_entity.type
_entity.pdbx_description
1 polymer ?
#
loop_
_entity_poly.entity_id
_entity_poly.type
_entity_poly.pdbx_seq_one_letter_code
_entity_poly.pdbx_strand_id
1 'polypeptide(L)' 'MFKKIVNHPGFWRSVVSIGIAFIVLFMIFRWVLDGFSFKFLTENNPWLLICALGLGGFVYGFFVTYGKFWKKLKEKE' A
#
# COMPACT_ATOMS: atom_id res chain seq x y z
N MET A 1 -5.58 -3.22 22.28
CA MET A 1 -4.49 -3.26 21.29
C MET A 1 -4.86 -2.56 19.97
N PHE A 2 -5.82 -3.06 19.19
CA PHE A 2 -6.19 -2.48 17.88
C PHE A 2 -6.53 -0.98 17.93
N LYS A 3 -7.43 -0.56 18.83
CA LYS A 3 -7.77 0.86 19.04
C LYS A 3 -6.54 1.75 19.36
N LYS A 4 -5.56 1.25 20.14
CA LYS A 4 -4.32 1.99 20.44
C LYS A 4 -3.44 2.18 19.19
N ILE A 5 -3.39 1.16 18.32
CA ILE A 5 -2.62 1.20 17.07
C ILE A 5 -3.25 2.19 16.08
N VAL A 6 -4.56 2.05 15.83
CA VAL A 6 -5.25 2.83 14.79
C VAL A 6 -5.48 4.29 15.21
N ASN A 7 -5.59 4.58 16.52
CA ASN A 7 -5.60 5.96 17.03
C ASN A 7 -4.21 6.58 17.17
N HIS A 8 -3.13 5.86 16.91
CA HIS A 8 -1.80 6.45 16.99
C HIS A 8 -1.63 7.49 15.86
N PRO A 9 -1.24 8.74 16.15
CA PRO A 9 -1.23 9.82 15.13
C PRO A 9 -0.30 9.52 13.95
N GLY A 10 0.77 8.74 14.19
CA GLY A 10 1.70 8.29 13.15
C GLY A 10 1.26 7.06 12.34
N PHE A 11 0.18 6.37 12.73
CA PHE A 11 -0.26 5.13 12.09
C PHE A 11 -0.75 5.39 10.66
N TRP A 12 -1.74 6.26 10.48
CA TRP A 12 -2.32 6.56 9.17
C TRP A 12 -1.28 7.17 8.21
N ARG A 13 -0.35 7.99 8.72
CA ARG A 13 0.76 8.52 7.91
C ARG A 13 1.70 7.40 7.43
N SER A 14 1.96 6.40 8.26
CA SER A 14 2.72 5.21 7.85
C SER A 14 1.95 4.35 6.85
N VAL A 15 0.64 4.14 7.04
CA VAL A 15 -0.21 3.40 6.10
C VAL A 15 -0.14 4.02 4.72
N VAL A 16 -0.32 5.34 4.62
CA VAL A 16 -0.25 6.06 3.35
C VAL A 16 1.16 5.98 2.75
N SER A 17 2.21 6.19 3.54
CA SER A 17 3.59 6.12 3.05
C SER A 17 3.95 4.74 2.50
N ILE A 18 3.58 3.66 3.21
CA ILE A 18 3.84 2.28 2.78
C ILE A 18 2.95 1.91 1.58
N GLY A 19 1.69 2.35 1.59
CA GLY A 19 0.78 2.13 0.46
C GLY A 19 1.28 2.79 -0.83
N ILE A 20 1.75 4.04 -0.76
CA ILE A 20 2.36 4.73 -1.91
C ILE A 20 3.61 4.01 -2.38
N ALA A 21 4.50 3.59 -1.46
CA ALA A 21 5.70 2.84 -1.82
C ALA A 21 5.35 1.53 -2.55
N PHE A 22 4.32 0.82 -2.10
CA PHE A 22 3.83 -0.39 -2.75
C PHE A 22 3.25 -0.12 -4.14
N ILE A 23 2.45 0.95 -4.30
CA ILE A 23 1.89 1.35 -5.60
C ILE A 23 3.02 1.64 -6.60
N VAL A 24 4.04 2.40 -6.19
CA VAL A 24 5.21 2.70 -7.03
C VAL A 24 5.94 1.41 -7.41
N LEU A 25 6.19 0.52 -6.45
CA LEU A 25 6.84 -0.76 -6.71
C LEU A 25 6.03 -1.60 -7.70
N PHE A 26 4.72 -1.68 -7.51
CA PHE A 26 3.82 -2.41 -8.39
C PHE A 26 3.81 -1.85 -9.81
N MET A 27 3.81 -0.51 -9.97
CA MET A 27 3.90 0.12 -11.28
C MET A 27 5.22 -0.23 -11.99
N ILE A 28 6.34 -0.25 -11.27
CA ILE A 28 7.63 -0.66 -11.84
C ILE A 28 7.59 -2.13 -12.26
N PHE A 29 7.08 -3.02 -11.41
CA PHE A 29 6.93 -4.43 -11.77
C PHE A 29 6.04 -4.60 -13.00
N ARG A 30 4.90 -3.91 -13.04
CA ARG A 30 3.98 -3.98 -14.17
C ARG A 30 4.64 -3.48 -15.47
N TRP A 31 5.37 -2.38 -15.39
CA TRP A 31 6.09 -1.80 -16.51
C TRP A 31 7.16 -2.77 -17.06
N VAL A 32 7.89 -3.47 -16.20
CA VAL A 32 8.88 -4.49 -16.61
C VAL A 32 8.18 -5.70 -17.23
N LEU A 33 7.09 -6.19 -16.64
CA LEU A 33 6.33 -7.35 -17.15
C LEU A 33 5.68 -7.06 -18.51
N ASP A 34 5.22 -5.83 -18.75
CA ASP A 34 4.66 -5.39 -20.02
C ASP A 34 5.76 -4.95 -21.03
N GLY A 35 7.03 -5.32 -20.80
CA GLY A 35 8.13 -5.10 -21.74
C GLY A 35 8.56 -3.63 -21.88
N PHE A 36 8.51 -2.88 -20.78
CA PHE A 36 8.76 -1.43 -20.71
C PHE A 36 7.75 -0.59 -21.50
N SER A 37 6.56 -1.15 -21.79
CA SER A 37 5.48 -0.44 -22.46
C SER A 37 4.48 0.15 -21.47
N PHE A 38 3.99 1.37 -21.74
CA PHE A 38 2.88 1.98 -21.00
C PHE A 38 1.50 1.54 -21.52
N LYS A 39 1.46 0.55 -22.42
CA LYS A 39 0.22 0.03 -23.00
C LYS A 39 -0.82 -0.40 -21.96
N PHE A 40 -0.39 -0.87 -20.80
CA PHE A 40 -1.29 -1.26 -19.71
C PHE A 40 -2.15 -0.11 -19.15
N LEU A 41 -1.76 1.15 -19.36
CA LEU A 41 -2.55 2.33 -19.00
C LEU A 41 -3.60 2.69 -20.06
N THR A 42 -3.39 2.27 -21.31
CA THR A 42 -4.17 2.73 -22.46
C THR A 42 -5.09 1.63 -23.04
N GLU A 43 -4.66 0.37 -23.00
CA GLU A 43 -5.45 -0.78 -23.51
C GLU A 43 -6.50 -1.28 -22.51
N ASN A 44 -6.32 -1.03 -21.22
CA ASN A 44 -7.25 -1.46 -20.17
C ASN A 44 -8.01 -0.28 -19.57
N ASN A 45 -9.17 -0.59 -18.99
CA ASN A 45 -10.05 0.38 -18.35
C ASN A 45 -9.30 1.11 -17.20
N PRO A 46 -8.88 2.37 -17.37
CA PRO A 46 -7.91 3.02 -16.47
C PRO A 46 -8.48 3.20 -15.06
N TRP A 47 -9.80 3.29 -14.96
CA TRP A 47 -10.51 3.35 -13.69
C TRP A 47 -10.32 2.10 -12.83
N LEU A 48 -10.31 0.92 -13.47
CA LEU A 48 -10.14 -0.35 -12.77
C LEU A 48 -8.71 -0.49 -12.23
N LEU A 49 -7.71 -0.01 -12.98
CA LEU A 49 -6.32 0.03 -12.55
C LEU A 49 -6.12 0.97 -11.36
N ILE A 50 -6.71 2.18 -11.40
CA ILE A 50 -6.65 3.13 -10.29
C ILE A 50 -7.35 2.57 -9.04
N CYS A 51 -8.53 1.97 -9.19
CA CYS A 51 -9.24 1.33 -8.08
C CYS A 51 -8.43 0.17 -7.50
N ALA A 52 -7.83 -0.68 -8.35
CA ALA A 52 -7.00 -1.80 -7.91
C ALA A 52 -5.74 -1.33 -7.18
N LEU A 53 -5.05 -0.30 -7.69
CA LEU A 53 -3.89 0.30 -7.03
C LEU A 53 -4.27 0.96 -5.70
N GLY A 54 -5.38 1.71 -5.67
CA GLY A 54 -5.87 2.38 -4.47
C GLY A 54 -6.25 1.39 -3.38
N LEU A 55 -7.08 0.39 -3.70
CA LEU A 55 -7.48 -0.64 -2.75
C LEU A 55 -6.30 -1.53 -2.36
N GLY A 56 -5.50 -1.99 -3.33
CA GLY A 56 -4.36 -2.86 -3.09
C GLY A 56 -3.28 -2.18 -2.23
N GLY A 57 -2.92 -0.95 -2.58
CA GLY A 57 -1.96 -0.13 -1.81
C GLY A 57 -2.47 0.20 -0.41
N PHE A 58 -3.76 0.52 -0.27
CA PHE A 58 -4.36 0.79 1.03
C PHE A 58 -4.38 -0.47 1.93
N VAL A 59 -4.87 -1.59 1.40
CA VAL A 59 -4.94 -2.86 2.14
C VAL A 59 -3.54 -3.31 2.55
N TYR A 60 -2.59 -3.35 1.60
CA TYR A 60 -1.22 -3.72 1.89
C TYR A 60 -0.56 -2.77 2.91
N GLY A 61 -0.68 -1.47 2.69
CA GLY A 61 -0.17 -0.45 3.60
C GLY A 61 -0.75 -0.57 5.01
N PHE A 62 -2.04 -0.89 5.12
CA PHE A 62 -2.72 -1.09 6.39
C PHE A 62 -2.18 -2.31 7.13
N PHE A 63 -2.14 -3.48 6.48
CA PHE A 63 -1.67 -4.73 7.11
C PHE A 63 -0.20 -4.66 7.53
N VAL A 64 0.68 -4.13 6.67
CA VAL A 64 2.11 -4.00 6.99
C VAL A 64 2.34 -3.02 8.14
N THR A 65 1.68 -1.86 8.11
CA THR A 65 1.81 -0.87 9.19
C THR A 65 1.22 -1.41 10.49
N TYR A 66 0.08 -2.11 10.42
CA TYR A 66 -0.55 -2.72 11.58
C TYR A 66 0.38 -3.75 12.24
N GLY A 67 0.98 -4.65 11.46
CA GLY A 67 1.96 -5.61 11.98
C GLY A 67 3.17 -4.93 12.63
N LYS A 68 3.70 -3.88 12.00
CA LYS A 68 4.82 -3.09 12.53
C LYS A 68 4.50 -2.44 13.87
N PHE A 69 3.35 -1.79 13.99
CA PHE A 69 2.92 -1.14 15.24
C PHE A 69 2.50 -2.14 16.31
N TRP A 70 1.89 -3.26 15.92
CA TRP A 70 1.52 -4.34 16.83
C TRP A 70 2.75 -4.95 17.49
N LYS A 71 3.79 -5.29 16.71
CA LYS A 71 5.07 -5.77 17.26
C LYS A 71 5.69 -4.76 18.20
N LYS A 72 5.78 -3.49 17.78
CA LYS A 72 6.40 -2.41 18.56
C LYS A 72 5.69 -2.11 19.89
N LEU A 73 4.37 -2.29 19.94
CA LEU A 73 3.60 -2.14 21.18
C LEU A 73 3.70 -3.37 22.08
N LYS A 74 3.68 -4.57 21.49
CA LYS A 74 3.87 -5.83 22.24
C LYS A 74 5.26 -5.94 22.87
N GLU A 75 6.27 -5.32 22.27
CA GLU A 75 7.66 -5.29 22.76
C GLU A 75 7.87 -4.23 23.86
N LYS A 76 6.89 -3.35 24.10
CA LYS A 76 6.91 -2.31 25.14
C LYS A 76 5.99 -2.62 26.33
N GLU A 77 5.19 -3.69 26.24
CA GLU A 77 4.47 -4.32 27.37
C GLU A 77 5.30 -5.48 27.91
#